data_AF-A0AAW5QBU5-F1
#
_entry.id   AF-A0AAW5QBU5-F1
#
_cell.length_a   1.000
_cell.length_b   1.000
_cell.length_c   1.000
_cell.angle_alpha   90.00
_cell.angle_beta   90.00
_cell.angle_gamma   90.00
#
_symmetry.space_group_name_H-M   'P 1'
#
loop_
_entity.id
_entity.type
_entity.pdbx_description
1 polymer ?
#
loop_
_entity_poly.entity_id
_entity_poly.type
_entity_poly.pdbx_seq_one_letter_code
_entity_poly.pdbx_strand_id
1 'polypeptide(L)' 'MTGTEKKTALKAPKGVPDYVPPASAGFVAVRDAITTAARRAGYGHIELPIFEDTALFARGVGESTDVVSKE' A
#
# COMPACT_ATOMS: atom_id res chain seq x y z
N MET A 1 -14.18 -31.88 29.83
CA MET A 1 -14.30 -31.07 28.60
C MET A 1 -13.49 -29.80 28.80
N THR A 2 -12.23 -29.76 28.37
CA THR A 2 -11.42 -28.53 28.37
C THR A 2 -10.49 -28.57 27.16
N GLY A 3 -11.01 -28.15 26.01
CA GLY A 3 -10.19 -27.86 24.84
C GLY A 3 -9.71 -26.43 24.95
N THR A 4 -8.43 -26.23 25.30
CA THR A 4 -7.82 -24.91 25.33
C THR A 4 -7.56 -24.47 23.89
N GLU A 5 -8.39 -23.58 23.36
CA GLU A 5 -8.20 -23.00 22.03
C GLU A 5 -6.89 -22.18 22.01
N LYS A 6 -5.93 -22.58 21.16
CA LYS A 6 -4.71 -21.81 20.92
C LYS A 6 -5.09 -20.56 20.13
N LYS A 7 -5.02 -19.38 20.77
CA LYS A 7 -5.09 -18.10 20.07
C LYS A 7 -3.87 -17.95 19.16
N THR A 8 -4.10 -18.01 17.85
CA THR A 8 -3.07 -17.68 16.86
C THR A 8 -2.81 -16.18 16.90
N ALA A 9 -1.54 -15.79 17.08
CA ALA A 9 -1.16 -14.39 17.03
C ALA A 9 -1.44 -13.82 15.64
N LEU A 10 -2.16 -12.70 15.57
CA LEU A 10 -2.41 -11.99 14.33
C LEU A 10 -1.07 -11.50 13.76
N LYS A 11 -0.85 -11.77 12.48
CA LYS A 11 0.33 -11.31 11.75
C LYS A 11 -0.13 -10.63 10.47
N ALA A 12 0.55 -9.56 10.10
CA ALA A 12 0.35 -8.93 8.81
C ALA A 12 0.67 -9.92 7.68
N PRO A 13 0.02 -9.77 6.50
CA PRO A 13 0.37 -10.53 5.32
C PRO A 13 1.86 -10.44 5.00
N LYS A 14 2.43 -11.53 4.48
CA LYS A 14 3.83 -11.56 4.07
C LYS A 14 4.08 -10.45 3.04
N GLY A 15 5.10 -9.63 3.28
CA GLY A 15 5.45 -8.51 2.41
C GLY A 15 4.73 -7.19 2.71
N VAL A 16 3.83 -7.15 3.69
CA VAL A 16 3.14 -5.92 4.12
C VAL A 16 3.53 -5.61 5.57
N PRO A 17 4.69 -4.99 5.82
CA PRO A 17 5.08 -4.62 7.17
C PRO A 17 4.29 -3.40 7.66
N ASP A 18 3.97 -3.37 8.95
CA ASP A 18 3.41 -2.19 9.59
C ASP A 18 4.51 -1.15 9.86
N TYR A 19 4.30 0.08 9.40
CA TYR A 19 5.17 1.21 9.69
C TYR A 19 4.56 2.07 10.79
N VAL A 20 5.05 1.91 12.01
CA VAL A 20 4.56 2.62 13.20
C VAL A 20 5.62 3.58 13.74
N PRO A 21 5.23 4.58 14.55
CA PRO A 21 6.19 5.45 15.22
C PRO A 21 7.20 4.64 16.06
N PRO A 22 8.49 5.02 16.07
CA PRO A 22 9.07 6.17 15.37
C PRO A 22 9.45 5.92 13.91
N ALA A 23 9.42 4.66 13.43
CA ALA A 23 9.88 4.29 12.09
C ALA A 23 9.10 4.95 10.95
N SER A 24 7.81 5.24 11.16
CA SER A 24 6.97 5.94 10.18
C SER A 24 7.39 7.39 9.91
N ALA A 25 8.21 8.02 10.77
CA ALA A 25 8.60 9.42 10.62
C ALA A 25 9.35 9.70 9.31
N GLY A 26 10.18 8.76 8.84
CA GLY A 26 10.91 8.89 7.58
C GLY A 26 9.98 8.94 6.36
N PHE A 27 8.94 8.11 6.33
CA PHE A 27 7.93 8.11 5.27
C PHE A 27 7.17 9.44 5.20
N VAL A 28 6.80 9.97 6.36
CA VAL A 28 6.14 11.29 6.45
C VAL A 28 7.06 12.38 5.92
N ALA A 29 8.33 12.40 6.34
CA ALA A 29 9.30 13.41 5.88
C ALA A 29 9.51 13.38 4.36
N VAL A 30 9.65 12.19 3.76
CA VAL A 30 9.80 12.04 2.30
C VAL A 30 8.55 12.51 1.56
N ARG A 31 7.36 12.09 2.01
CA ARG A 31 6.08 12.54 1.43
C ARG A 31 5.96 14.05 1.47
N ASP A 32 6.29 14.66 2.61
CA ASP A 32 6.14 16.10 2.80
C ASP A 32 7.14 16.88 1.92
N ALA A 33 8.37 16.37 1.76
CA ALA A 33 9.36 16.96 0.88
C ALA A 33 8.89 16.99 -0.59
N ILE A 34 8.30 15.89 -1.09
CA ILE A 34 7.81 15.80 -2.47
C ILE A 34 6.55 16.66 -2.65
N THR A 35 5.57 16.55 -1.76
CA THR A 35 4.27 17.22 -1.91
C THR A 35 4.34 18.73 -1.70
N THR A 36 5.34 19.25 -0.98
CA THR A 36 5.45 20.69 -0.71
C THR A 36 5.61 21.52 -1.99
N ALA A 37 6.40 21.07 -2.96
CA ALA A 37 6.55 21.76 -4.23
C ALA A 37 5.24 21.76 -5.04
N ALA A 38 4.56 20.61 -5.11
CA ALA A 38 3.28 20.47 -5.81
C ALA A 38 2.21 21.40 -5.21
N ARG A 39 2.08 21.46 -3.88
CA ARG A 39 1.15 22.38 -3.22
C ARG A 39 1.46 23.84 -3.54
N ARG A 40 2.73 24.23 -3.54
CA ARG A 40 3.16 25.61 -3.88
C ARG A 40 2.87 25.98 -5.33
N ALA A 41 2.84 25.00 -6.23
CA ALA A 41 2.47 25.19 -7.64
C ALA A 41 0.95 25.15 -7.88
N GLY A 42 0.12 25.06 -6.83
CA GLY A 42 -1.34 25.09 -6.93
C GLY A 42 -2.00 23.74 -7.20
N TYR A 43 -1.25 22.63 -7.16
CA TYR A 43 -1.82 21.29 -7.30
C TYR A 43 -2.51 20.84 -6.00
N GLY A 44 -3.70 20.27 -6.14
CA GLY A 44 -4.46 19.66 -5.06
C GLY A 44 -4.11 18.17 -4.88
N HIS A 45 -4.30 17.68 -3.65
CA HIS A 45 -4.20 16.25 -3.37
C HIS A 45 -5.46 15.53 -3.86
N ILE A 46 -5.27 14.41 -4.56
CA ILE A 46 -6.32 13.46 -4.92
C ILE A 46 -5.87 12.11 -4.39
N GLU A 47 -6.79 11.42 -3.72
CA GLU A 47 -6.59 10.04 -3.26
C GLU A 47 -7.53 9.14 -4.06
N LEU A 48 -6.98 8.06 -4.59
CA LEU A 48 -7.72 7.06 -5.37
C LEU A 48 -7.92 5.80 -4.52
N PRO A 49 -8.95 4.99 -4.83
CA PRO A 49 -9.13 3.69 -4.20
C PRO A 49 -7.87 2.82 -4.29
N ILE A 50 -7.54 2.11 -3.21
CA ILE A 50 -6.37 1.23 -3.16
C ILE A 50 -6.56 -0.06 -3.97
N PHE A 51 -7.82 -0.45 -4.22
CA PHE A 51 -8.20 -1.56 -5.07
C PHE A 51 -9.11 -1.06 -6.18
N GLU A 52 -8.85 -1.51 -7.40
CA GLU A 52 -9.58 -1.15 -8.61
C GLU A 52 -9.81 -2.40 -9.47
N ASP A 53 -10.73 -2.32 -10.43
CA ASP A 53 -10.98 -3.42 -11.37
C ASP A 53 -9.71 -3.76 -12.17
N THR A 54 -9.41 -5.06 -12.31
CA THR A 54 -8.18 -5.52 -13.01
C THR A 54 -8.15 -5.08 -14.47
N ALA A 55 -9.30 -4.88 -15.11
CA ALA A 55 -9.39 -4.39 -16.48
C ALA A 55 -8.85 -2.96 -16.64
N LEU A 56 -8.81 -2.14 -15.57
CA LEU A 56 -8.20 -0.81 -15.60
C LEU A 56 -6.67 -0.88 -15.73
N PHE A 57 -6.03 -1.92 -15.20
CA PHE A 57 -4.58 -2.11 -15.26
C PHE A 57 -4.12 -2.81 -16.55
N ALA A 58 -4.98 -3.66 -17.13
CA ALA A 58 -4.70 -4.39 -18.37
C ALA A 58 -4.37 -3.48 -19.58
N ARG A 59 -4.75 -2.20 -19.52
CA ARG A 59 -4.46 -1.22 -20.58
C ARG A 59 -3.20 -0.39 -20.34
N GLY A 60 -2.77 -0.22 -19.09
CA GLY A 60 -1.68 0.69 -18.71
C GLY A 60 -0.31 0.01 -18.61
N VAL A 61 -0.31 -1.26 -18.24
CA VAL A 61 0.87 -2.13 -18.26
C VAL A 61 0.69 -2.95 -19.52
N GLY A 62 1.49 -2.71 -20.57
CA GLY A 62 1.35 -3.44 -21.84
C GLY A 62 1.22 -4.94 -21.59
N GLU A 63 0.53 -5.62 -22.51
CA GLU A 63 0.09 -7.04 -22.52
C GLU A 63 1.15 -8.13 -22.22
N SER A 64 2.29 -7.80 -21.60
CA SER A 64 3.44 -8.69 -21.40
C SER A 64 4.21 -8.48 -20.09
N THR A 65 3.65 -7.87 -19.03
CA THR A 65 4.21 -8.12 -17.69
C THR A 65 3.43 -9.24 -17.02
N ASP A 66 4.07 -10.41 -16.96
CA ASP A 66 3.65 -11.62 -16.24
C ASP A 66 3.58 -11.36 -14.73
N VAL A 67 2.59 -10.57 -14.30
CA VAL A 67 2.29 -10.24 -12.90
C VAL A 67 0.94 -10.87 -12.50
N VAL A 68 0.24 -11.50 -13.43
CA VAL A 68 -1.03 -12.21 -13.19
C VAL A 68 -0.93 -13.64 -13.71
N SER A 69 0.09 -14.36 -13.26
CA SER A 69 0.09 -15.82 -13.20
C SER A 69 0.07 -16.21 -11.74
N LYS A 70 -1.08 -16.71 -11.31
CA LYS A 70 -1.42 -17.08 -9.93
C LYS A 70 -0.33 -17.93 -9.25
N GLU A 71 0.19 -17.41 -8.15
CA GLU A 71 0.50 -18.15 -6.91
C GLU A 71 0.00 -17.34 -5.71
#